data_AF-A0A7S3KHU4-F1
#
_entry.id   AF-A0A7S3KHU4-F1
#
_cell.length_a   1.000
_cell.length_b   1.000
_cell.length_c   1.000
_cell.angle_alpha   90.00
_cell.angle_beta   90.00
_cell.angle_gamma   90.00
#
_symmetry.space_group_name_H-M   'P 1'
#
loop_
_entity.id
_entity.type
_entity.pdbx_description
1 polymer ?
#
loop_
_entity_poly.entity_id
_entity_poly.type
_entity_poly.pdbx_seq_one_letter_code
_entity_poly.pdbx_strand_id
1 'polypeptide(L)'
;ITMDKIQKYEFVKKSREYLDEKKVTALFKNLTKQLLIHRPDSPIDFLINRISKKEPIRVFLIGAPGSIAKMLARRISKEVEFTTISAGELMKKESNRSINPAEVKEEIDQFRVVC
;
A
#
# COMPACT_ATOMS: atom_id res chain seq x y z
N ILE A 1 -5.14 11.33 44.74
CA ILE A 1 -6.32 11.69 43.90
C ILE A 1 -6.75 10.42 43.19
N THR A 2 -7.63 9.65 43.81
CA THR A 2 -8.08 8.37 43.23
C THR A 2 -9.24 8.69 42.30
N MET A 3 -9.02 8.58 41.00
CA MET A 3 -10.04 8.86 39.99
C MET A 3 -11.23 7.91 40.19
N ASP A 4 -12.44 8.46 40.25
CA ASP A 4 -13.66 7.67 40.37
C ASP A 4 -13.85 6.75 39.14
N LYS A 5 -14.43 5.56 39.34
CA LYS A 5 -14.52 4.52 38.29
C LYS A 5 -15.30 5.01 37.07
N ILE A 6 -16.33 5.82 37.28
CA ILE A 6 -17.16 6.40 36.22
C ILE A 6 -16.35 7.42 35.42
N GLN A 7 -15.60 8.28 36.11
CA GLN A 7 -14.72 9.27 35.45
C GLN A 7 -13.64 8.60 34.62
N LYS A 8 -13.04 7.51 35.11
CA LYS A 8 -12.05 6.72 34.36
C LYS A 8 -12.67 6.11 33.10
N TYR A 9 -13.89 5.58 33.20
CA TYR A 9 -14.59 5.01 32.05
C TYR A 9 -14.87 6.05 30.97
N GLU A 10 -15.42 7.20 31.34
CA GLU A 10 -15.72 8.30 30.41
C GLU A 10 -14.45 8.84 29.73
N PHE A 11 -13.36 9.00 30.49
CA PHE A 11 -12.08 9.41 29.93
C PHE A 11 -11.54 8.43 28.88
N VAL A 12 -11.60 7.12 29.18
CA VAL A 12 -11.15 6.07 28.24
C VAL A 12 -12.01 6.05 27.00
N LYS A 13 -13.33 6.15 27.15
CA LYS A 13 -14.29 6.20 26.03
C LYS A 13 -13.99 7.37 25.10
N LYS A 14 -13.89 8.59 25.66
CA LYS A 14 -13.61 9.80 24.90
C LYS A 14 -12.23 9.76 24.22
N SER A 15 -11.22 9.21 24.89
CA SER A 15 -9.89 9.02 24.31
C SER A 15 -9.93 8.07 23.12
N ARG A 16 -10.72 6.99 23.21
CA ARG A 16 -10.89 6.02 22.13
C ARG A 16 -11.59 6.63 20.93
N GLU A 17 -12.69 7.33 21.16
CA GLU A 17 -13.42 8.06 20.12
C GLU A 17 -12.52 9.06 19.39
N TYR A 18 -11.70 9.82 20.12
CA TYR A 18 -10.73 10.74 19.54
C TYR A 18 -9.67 10.02 18.68
N LEU A 19 -9.11 8.92 19.17
CA LEU A 19 -8.11 8.13 18.42
C LEU A 19 -8.68 7.54 17.13
N ASP A 20 -9.94 7.09 17.18
CA ASP A 20 -10.64 6.53 16.03
C ASP A 20 -11.01 7.62 15.01
N GLU A 21 -11.54 8.76 15.47
CA GLU A 21 -11.87 9.92 14.62
C GLU A 21 -10.62 10.43 13.88
N LYS A 22 -9.49 10.54 14.59
CA LYS A 22 -8.21 10.97 14.03
C LYS A 22 -7.46 9.84 13.30
N LYS A 23 -8.05 8.64 13.21
CA LYS A 23 -7.47 7.45 12.54
C LYS A 23 -6.08 7.08 13.04
N VAL A 24 -5.76 7.43 14.29
CA VAL A 24 -4.43 7.19 14.90
C VAL A 24 -4.16 5.69 15.00
N THR A 25 -5.17 4.91 15.38
CA THR A 25 -5.08 3.44 15.46
C THR A 25 -4.70 2.82 14.11
N ALA A 26 -5.32 3.29 13.03
CA ALA A 26 -5.05 2.80 11.68
C ALA A 26 -3.64 3.18 11.21
N LEU A 27 -3.23 4.43 11.47
CA LEU A 27 -1.88 4.92 11.17
C LEU A 27 -0.83 4.09 11.91
N PHE A 28 -0.96 3.91 13.22
CA PHE A 28 -0.01 3.17 14.04
C PHE A 28 0.11 1.70 13.59
N LYS A 29 -1.02 1.05 13.27
CA LYS A 29 -1.05 -0.31 12.73
C LYS A 29 -0.28 -0.40 11.41
N ASN A 30 -0.48 0.57 10.51
CA ASN A 30 0.21 0.61 9.23
C ASN A 30 1.72 0.82 9.40
N LEU A 31 2.13 1.80 10.22
CA LEU A 31 3.54 2.07 10.52
C LEU A 31 4.25 0.86 11.11
N THR A 32 3.62 0.17 12.07
CA THR A 32 4.15 -1.06 12.65
C THR A 32 4.29 -2.16 11.60
N LYS A 33 3.29 -2.33 10.71
CA LYS A 33 3.38 -3.28 9.60
C LYS A 33 4.56 -2.96 8.68
N GLN A 34 4.78 -1.69 8.35
CA GLN A 34 5.90 -1.26 7.51
C GLN A 34 7.25 -1.53 8.16
N LEU A 35 7.39 -1.31 9.47
CA LEU A 35 8.61 -1.65 10.21
C LEU A 35 8.91 -3.15 10.16
N LEU A 36 7.90 -4.00 10.33
CA LEU A 36 8.07 -5.45 10.27
C LEU A 36 8.49 -5.93 8.87
N ILE A 37 7.92 -5.35 7.81
CA ILE A 37 8.24 -5.71 6.42
C ILE A 37 9.65 -5.25 6.04
N HIS A 38 9.99 -4.00 6.33
CA HIS A 38 11.22 -3.40 5.83
C HIS A 38 12.42 -3.56 6.75
N ARG A 39 12.19 -3.90 8.04
CA ARG A 39 13.21 -4.08 9.09
C ARG A 39 14.41 -3.13 8.92
N PRO A 40 14.18 -1.82 9.00
CA PRO A 40 15.24 -0.84 8.78
C PRO A 40 16.25 -0.82 9.95
N ASP A 41 17.50 -0.46 9.66
CA ASP A 41 18.56 -0.34 10.68
C ASP A 41 18.29 0.78 11.69
N SER A 42 17.65 1.88 11.25
CA SER A 42 17.14 2.95 12.11
C SER A 42 15.60 3.02 12.06
N PRO A 43 14.89 2.37 13.01
CA PRO A 43 13.43 2.33 13.04
C PRO A 43 12.77 3.70 13.22
N ILE A 44 13.35 4.56 14.05
CA ILE A 44 12.74 5.86 14.39
C ILE A 44 12.80 6.81 13.21
N ASP A 45 13.96 6.93 12.54
CA ASP A 45 14.12 7.78 11.36
C ASP A 45 13.22 7.30 10.22
N PHE A 46 13.08 5.98 10.06
CA PHE A 46 12.14 5.40 9.10
C PHE A 46 10.69 5.83 9.39
N LEU A 47 10.25 5.74 10.64
CA LEU A 47 8.90 6.14 11.04
C LEU A 47 8.64 7.63 10.82
N ILE A 48 9.57 8.50 11.21
CA ILE A 48 9.47 9.96 11.01
C ILE A 48 9.29 10.25 9.52
N ASN A 49 10.15 9.68 8.67
CA ASN A 49 10.06 9.84 7.21
C ASN A 49 8.73 9.33 6.64
N ARG A 50 8.16 8.26 7.19
CA ARG A 50 6.87 7.72 6.73
C ARG A 50 5.71 8.61 7.14
N ILE A 51 5.72 9.17 8.35
CA ILE A 51 4.67 10.09 8.82
C ILE A 51 4.70 11.41 8.05
N SER A 52 5.89 11.92 7.72
CA SER A 52 6.05 13.16 6.96
C SER A 52 5.60 13.04 5.50
N LYS A 53 5.52 11.82 4.96
CA LYS A 53 5.07 11.57 3.57
C LYS A 53 3.58 11.27 3.55
N LYS A 54 2.85 11.98 2.69
CA LYS A 54 1.43 11.68 2.44
C LYS A 54 1.32 10.30 1.81
N GLU A 55 0.48 9.42 2.37
CA GLU A 55 0.24 8.12 1.74
C GLU A 55 -0.37 8.33 0.35
N PRO A 56 0.19 7.70 -0.70
CA PRO A 56 -0.36 7.84 -2.04
C PRO A 56 -1.71 7.13 -2.10
N ILE A 57 -2.70 7.81 -2.70
CA ILE A 57 -3.98 7.19 -3.03
C ILE A 57 -3.73 6.22 -4.18
N ARG A 58 -4.07 4.95 -3.97
CA ARG A 58 -3.98 3.90 -4.99
C ARG A 58 -5.39 3.52 -5.42
N VAL A 59 -5.67 3.67 -6.71
CA VAL A 59 -6.95 3.28 -7.31
C VAL A 59 -6.71 2.09 -8.21
N PHE A 60 -7.43 1.00 -7.95
CA PHE A 60 -7.39 -0.20 -8.79
C PHE A 60 -8.62 -0.19 -9.69
N LEU A 61 -8.40 -0.20 -11.00
CA LEU A 61 -9.47 -0.35 -11.98
C LEU A 61 -9.39 -1.75 -12.58
N ILE A 62 -10.40 -2.56 -12.30
CA ILE A 62 -10.48 -3.97 -12.70
C ILE A 62 -11.64 -4.11 -13.69
N GLY A 63 -11.40 -4.83 -14.78
CA GLY A 63 -12.42 -5.13 -15.78
C GLY A 63 -12.04 -6.35 -16.59
N ALA A 64 -13.03 -6.95 -17.27
CA ALA A 64 -12.79 -8.06 -18.17
C ALA A 64 -11.78 -7.66 -19.28
N PRO A 65 -10.99 -8.62 -19.81
CA PRO A 65 -10.16 -8.37 -20.98
C PRO A 65 -10.98 -7.77 -22.13
N GLY A 66 -10.43 -6.81 -22.86
CA GLY A 66 -11.13 -6.12 -23.95
C GLY A 66 -12.18 -5.10 -23.50
N SER A 67 -12.47 -4.97 -22.20
CA SER A 67 -13.35 -3.92 -21.69
C SER A 67 -12.74 -2.51 -21.79
N ILE A 68 -13.58 -1.50 -21.57
CA ILE A 68 -13.18 -0.08 -21.58
C ILE A 68 -12.36 0.35 -20.35
N ALA A 69 -12.08 -0.55 -19.40
CA ALA A 69 -11.37 -0.24 -18.16
C ALA A 69 -10.03 0.47 -18.44
N LYS A 70 -9.20 -0.06 -19.35
CA LYS A 70 -7.91 0.57 -19.70
C LYS A 70 -8.08 2.01 -20.22
N MET A 71 -9.10 2.25 -21.04
CA MET A 71 -9.39 3.59 -21.58
C MET A 71 -9.81 4.54 -20.47
N LEU A 72 -10.69 4.11 -19.57
CA LEU A 72 -11.13 4.92 -18.43
C LEU A 72 -10.00 5.21 -17.45
N ALA A 73 -9.16 4.23 -17.11
CA ALA A 73 -7.97 4.45 -16.28
C ALA A 73 -7.05 5.52 -16.87
N ARG A 74 -6.81 5.47 -18.18
CA ARG A 74 -6.00 6.48 -18.90
C ARG A 74 -6.64 7.86 -18.89
N ARG A 75 -7.96 7.94 -19.00
CA ARG A 75 -8.67 9.22 -18.96
C ARG A 75 -8.64 9.84 -17.56
N ILE A 76 -9.03 9.07 -16.55
CA ILE A 76 -9.07 9.52 -15.14
C ILE A 76 -7.67 9.93 -14.69
N SER A 77 -6.64 9.14 -15.01
CA SER A 77 -5.27 9.47 -14.62
C SER A 77 -4.75 10.75 -15.28
N LYS A 78 -5.15 11.05 -16.51
CA LYS A 78 -4.81 12.30 -17.17
C LYS A 78 -5.52 13.49 -16.52
N GLU A 79 -6.78 13.34 -16.16
CA GLU A 79 -7.58 14.42 -15.53
C GLU A 79 -7.13 14.72 -14.09
N VAL A 80 -6.67 13.71 -13.34
CA VAL A 80 -6.28 13.83 -11.91
C VAL A 80 -4.75 13.78 -11.72
N GLU A 81 -3.98 13.80 -12.81
CA GLU A 81 -2.51 13.69 -12.79
C GLU A 81 -1.97 12.47 -12.01
N PHE A 82 -2.68 11.34 -12.08
CA PHE A 82 -2.23 10.09 -11.45
C PHE A 82 -1.23 9.36 -12.34
N THR A 83 -0.23 8.74 -11.71
CA THR A 83 0.63 7.77 -12.40
C THR A 83 -0.19 6.51 -12.71
N THR A 84 -0.24 6.11 -13.98
CA THR A 84 -0.92 4.87 -14.40
C THR A 84 0.05 3.72 -14.52
N ILE A 85 -0.30 2.58 -13.93
CA ILE A 85 0.42 1.32 -14.06
C ILE A 85 -0.55 0.30 -14.65
N SER A 86 -0.17 -0.33 -15.77
CA SER A 86 -0.96 -1.38 -16.41
C SER A 86 -0.16 -2.68 -16.46
N ALA A 87 -0.67 -3.74 -15.83
CA ALA A 87 -0.03 -5.05 -15.82
C ALA A 87 0.25 -5.55 -17.25
N GLY A 88 -0.71 -5.42 -18.16
CA GLY A 88 -0.53 -5.83 -19.56
C GLY A 88 0.53 -5.03 -20.33
N GLU A 89 0.77 -3.76 -19.98
CA GLU A 89 1.84 -2.97 -20.60
C GLU A 89 3.21 -3.34 -20.03
N LEU A 90 3.29 -3.58 -18.72
CA LEU A 90 4.50 -4.09 -18.08
C LEU A 90 4.89 -5.45 -18.67
N MET A 91 3.94 -6.38 -18.79
CA MET A 91 4.18 -7.71 -19.38
C MET A 91 4.63 -7.62 -20.83
N LYS A 92 4.01 -6.77 -21.66
CA LYS A 92 4.43 -6.55 -23.05
C LYS A 92 5.85 -5.98 -23.13
N LYS A 93 6.19 -5.06 -22.22
CA LYS A 93 7.53 -4.47 -22.17
C LYS A 93 8.59 -5.52 -21.82
N GLU A 94 8.33 -6.36 -20.81
CA GLU A 94 9.27 -7.43 -20.44
C GLU A 94 9.33 -8.56 -21.49
N SER A 95 8.21 -8.89 -22.14
CA SER A 95 8.22 -9.92 -23.20
C SER A 95 9.00 -9.52 -24.46
N ASN A 96 9.10 -8.21 -24.73
CA ASN A 96 9.88 -7.69 -25.86
C ASN A 96 11.37 -7.51 -25.52
N ARG A 97 11.74 -7.73 -24.26
CA ARG A 97 13.14 -7.76 -23.85
C ARG A 97 13.73 -9.07 -24.38
N SER A 98 14.82 -9.01 -25.13
CA SER A 98 15.50 -10.20 -25.62
C SER A 98 16.23 -10.86 -24.45
N ILE A 99 15.50 -11.68 -23.69
CA ILE A 99 16.08 -12.46 -22.59
C ILE A 99 16.63 -13.76 -23.17
N ASN A 100 17.84 -14.14 -22.78
CA ASN A 100 18.40 -15.42 -23.16
C ASN A 100 17.54 -16.54 -22.54
N PRO A 101 16.99 -17.50 -23.31
CA PRO A 101 16.08 -18.51 -22.79
C PRO A 101 16.61 -19.34 -21.61
N ALA A 102 17.95 -19.40 -21.45
CA ALA A 102 18.60 -20.04 -20.31
C ALA A 102 18.37 -19.31 -18.98
N GLU A 103 18.38 -17.97 -18.98
CA GLU A 103 18.21 -17.13 -17.78
C GLU A 103 16.76 -17.18 -17.28
N VAL A 104 15.80 -17.20 -18.20
CA VAL A 104 14.36 -17.26 -17.90
C VAL A 104 13.97 -18.56 -17.20
N LYS A 105 14.59 -19.68 -17.59
CA LYS A 105 14.33 -20.99 -16.99
C LYS A 105 14.77 -21.05 -15.52
N GLU A 106 15.90 -20.43 -15.22
CA GLU A 106 16.49 -20.38 -13.88
C GLU A 106 15.66 -19.50 -12.92
N GLU A 107 15.12 -18.38 -13.41
CA GLU A 107 14.22 -17.51 -12.62
C GLU A 107 12.81 -18.10 -12.42
N ILE A 108 12.26 -18.80 -13.42
CA ILE A 108 10.94 -19.45 -13.31
C ILE A 108 10.98 -20.62 -12.32
N ASP A 109 12.06 -21.40 -12.30
CA ASP A 109 12.22 -22.51 -11.34
C ASP A 109 12.36 -22.00 -9.88
N GLN A 110 12.83 -20.76 -9.69
CA GLN A 110 12.83 -20.10 -8.38
C GLN A 110 11.44 -19.61 -7.95
N PHE A 111 10.60 -19.18 -8.89
CA PHE A 111 9.21 -18.79 -8.62
C PHE A 111 8.29 -20.02 -8.66
N ARG A 112 8.32 -20.86 -7.61
CA ARG A 112 7.22 -21.78 -7.31
C ARG A 112 5.95 -20.97 -7.03
N VAL A 113 5.15 -20.74 -8.07
CA VAL A 113 3.78 -20.24 -7.93
C VAL A 113 2.96 -21.33 -7.26
N VAL A 114 2.73 -21.19 -5.96
CA VAL A 114 1.65 -21.91 -5.27
C VAL A 114 0.37 -21.15 -5.60
N CYS A 115 -0.46 -21.74 -6.46
CA CYS A 115 -1.83 -21.27 -6.71
C CYS A 115 -2.68 -21.38 -5.45
#